data_AF-A0A0Q0ZLF8-F1
#
_entry.id   AF-A0A0Q0ZLF8-F1
#
_cell.length_a   1.000
_cell.length_b   1.000
_cell.length_c   1.000
_cell.angle_alpha   90.00
_cell.angle_beta   90.00
_cell.angle_gamma   90.00
#
_symmetry.space_group_name_H-M   'P 1'
#
loop_
_entity.id
_entity.type
_entity.pdbx_description
1 polymer ?
#
loop_
_entity_poly.entity_id
_entity_poly.type
_entity_poly.pdbx_seq_one_letter_code
_entity_poly.pdbx_strand_id
1 'polypeptide(L)'
;MTGTRGRFEKGVWVEEPIPDEAEKAGTAEKTPIDSRIQEVSADVSGTINKVVSLAKDLFTTEEGRKHIQTKIDGAAGQLDSAIKDFISESEKVFSSKKGEEKQEKKQIKVE
;
A
#
# COMPACT_ATOMS: atom_id res chain seq x y z
N MET A 1 47.11 41.64 -0.42
CA MET A 1 47.03 41.00 0.91
C MET A 1 45.57 41.03 1.32
N THR A 2 44.87 39.91 1.26
CA THR A 2 43.46 39.77 1.67
C THR A 2 43.42 39.53 3.18
N GLY A 3 43.35 40.62 3.95
CA GLY A 3 43.18 40.55 5.40
C GLY A 3 41.73 40.24 5.73
N THR A 4 41.49 39.15 6.46
CA THR A 4 40.18 38.81 7.00
C THR A 4 39.85 39.78 8.14
N ARG A 5 38.66 40.40 8.08
CA ARG A 5 38.18 41.31 9.12
C ARG A 5 37.56 40.49 10.25
N GLY A 6 37.91 40.80 11.49
CA GLY A 6 37.37 40.14 12.67
C GLY A 6 37.56 40.99 13.92
N ARG A 7 36.87 40.61 14.99
CA ARG A 7 36.97 41.25 16.30
C ARG A 7 37.24 40.20 17.39
N PHE A 8 38.01 40.58 18.40
CA PHE A 8 38.19 39.74 19.58
C PHE A 8 36.99 39.90 20.52
N GLU A 9 36.25 38.82 20.73
CA GLU A 9 35.22 38.74 21.77
C GLU A 9 35.59 37.68 22.80
N LYS A 10 35.68 38.09 24.06
CA LYS A 10 35.94 37.19 25.21
C LYS A 10 37.15 36.26 24.99
N GLY A 11 38.21 36.78 24.36
CA GLY A 11 39.45 36.04 24.12
C GLY A 11 39.43 35.11 22.90
N VAL A 12 38.35 35.12 22.11
CA VAL A 12 38.23 34.34 20.86
C VAL A 12 38.18 35.30 19.68
N TRP A 13 38.96 35.01 18.63
CA TRP A 13 38.89 35.74 17.38
C TRP A 13 37.61 35.35 16.64
N VAL A 14 36.69 36.30 16.48
CA VAL A 14 35.45 36.11 15.73
C VAL A 14 35.60 36.85 14.41
N GLU A 15 35.60 36.09 13.32
CA GLU A 15 35.71 36.64 11.97
C GLU A 15 34.35 37.25 11.55
N GLU A 16 34.35 38.52 11.15
CA GLU A 16 33.15 39.20 10.68
C GLU A 16 32.99 38.93 9.18
N PRO A 17 31.89 38.31 8.75
CA PRO A 17 31.67 38.07 7.32
C PRO A 17 31.57 39.41 6.60
N ILE A 18 32.33 39.55 5.51
CA ILE A 18 32.33 40.74 4.66
C ILE A 18 30.93 40.88 4.05
N PRO A 19 30.26 42.06 4.16
CA PRO A 19 28.88 42.23 3.70
C PRO A 19 28.62 41.76 2.26
N ASP A 20 29.59 41.96 1.37
CA ASP A 20 29.47 41.62 -0.06
C ASP A 20 29.60 40.10 -0.36
N GLU A 21 30.18 39.30 0.54
CA GLU A 21 30.29 37.84 0.38
C GLU A 21 29.10 37.11 1.01
N ALA A 22 28.51 37.67 2.07
CA ALA A 22 27.30 37.14 2.68
C ALA A 22 26.08 37.23 1.74
N GLU A 23 26.01 38.27 0.89
CA GLU A 23 24.91 38.42 -0.08
C GLU A 23 25.00 37.48 -1.28
N LYS A 24 26.19 36.95 -1.62
CA LYS A 24 26.37 35.99 -2.72
C LYS A 24 26.10 34.53 -2.34
N ALA A 25 26.11 34.19 -1.05
CA ALA A 25 25.83 32.83 -0.59
C ALA A 25 24.32 32.57 -0.36
N GLY A 26 23.49 33.63 -0.26
CA GLY A 26 22.07 33.53 0.09
C GLY A 26 21.10 33.45 -1.09
N THR A 27 21.56 33.65 -2.32
CA THR A 27 20.72 33.70 -3.53
C THR A 27 21.13 32.65 -4.54
N ALA A 28 21.09 31.37 -4.14
CA ALA A 28 20.81 30.33 -5.12
C ALA A 28 19.38 30.56 -5.60
N GLU A 29 19.20 31.34 -6.67
CA GLU A 29 17.92 31.48 -7.37
C GLU A 29 17.40 30.06 -7.64
N LYS A 30 16.36 29.64 -6.92
CA LYS A 30 15.64 28.40 -7.21
C LYS A 30 15.25 28.46 -8.67
N THR A 31 15.74 27.53 -9.47
CA THR A 31 15.39 27.55 -10.89
C THR A 31 13.87 27.39 -11.01
N PRO A 32 13.24 27.91 -12.07
CA PRO A 32 11.81 27.71 -12.29
C PRO A 32 11.38 26.24 -12.27
N ILE A 33 12.32 25.32 -12.54
CA ILE A 33 12.13 23.87 -12.46
C ILE A 33 12.07 23.40 -10.99
N ASP A 34 12.94 23.88 -10.10
CA ASP A 34 12.93 23.48 -8.68
C ASP A 34 11.60 23.82 -8.00
N SER A 35 11.02 24.98 -8.31
CA SER A 35 9.71 25.38 -7.79
C SER A 35 8.58 24.46 -8.28
N ARG A 36 8.59 24.06 -9.56
CA ARG A 36 7.62 23.11 -10.12
C ARG A 36 7.77 21.71 -9.52
N ILE A 37 9.01 21.28 -9.30
CA ILE A 37 9.29 20.00 -8.64
C ILE A 37 8.77 20.02 -7.20
N GLN A 38 8.96 21.13 -6.47
CA GLN A 38 8.44 21.29 -5.11
C GLN A 38 6.91 21.26 -5.06
N GLU A 39 6.25 21.94 -6.01
CA GLU A 39 4.78 21.94 -6.13
C GLU A 39 4.24 20.53 -6.36
N VAL A 40 4.75 19.82 -7.38
CA VAL A 40 4.33 18.44 -7.67
C VAL A 40 4.62 17.51 -6.49
N SER A 41 5.75 17.68 -5.81
CA SER A 41 6.10 16.87 -4.64
C SER A 41 5.12 17.09 -3.49
N ALA A 42 4.66 18.34 -3.28
CA ALA A 42 3.65 18.66 -2.28
C ALA A 42 2.29 18.03 -2.64
N ASP A 43 1.90 18.05 -3.91
CA ASP A 43 0.65 17.44 -4.39
C ASP A 43 0.65 15.91 -4.20
N VAL A 44 1.76 15.26 -4.52
CA VAL A 44 1.92 13.81 -4.30
C VAL A 44 1.84 13.49 -2.82
N SER A 45 2.55 14.25 -1.98
CA SER A 45 2.50 14.08 -0.51
C SER A 45 1.07 14.26 0.02
N GLY A 46 0.35 15.28 -0.44
CA GLY A 46 -1.06 15.50 -0.09
C GLY A 46 -1.96 14.34 -0.51
N THR A 47 -1.73 13.77 -1.69
CA THR A 47 -2.47 12.61 -2.19
C THR A 47 -2.22 11.37 -1.33
N ILE A 48 -0.95 11.11 -0.96
CA ILE A 48 -0.60 10.00 -0.06
C ILE A 48 -1.30 10.16 1.29
N ASN A 49 -1.32 11.36 1.86
CA ASN A 49 -2.00 11.63 3.14
C ASN A 49 -3.52 11.37 3.05
N LYS A 50 -4.17 11.71 1.93
CA LYS A 50 -5.58 11.39 1.71
C LYS A 50 -5.83 9.88 1.67
N VAL A 51 -4.96 9.11 1.01
CA VAL A 51 -5.06 7.63 0.98
C VAL A 51 -4.90 7.06 2.39
N VAL A 52 -3.93 7.55 3.17
CA VAL A 52 -3.73 7.13 4.56
C VAL A 52 -4.95 7.46 5.42
N SER A 53 -5.56 8.64 5.24
CA SER A 53 -6.78 9.01 5.96
C SER A 53 -7.93 8.07 5.62
N LEU A 54 -8.17 7.81 4.32
CA LEU A 54 -9.21 6.88 3.89
C LEU A 54 -8.98 5.47 4.42
N ALA A 55 -7.73 5.00 4.41
CA ALA A 55 -7.38 3.69 4.97
C ALA A 55 -7.70 3.63 6.47
N LYS A 56 -7.40 4.69 7.24
CA LYS A 56 -7.81 4.78 8.65
C LYS A 56 -9.34 4.74 8.77
N ASP A 57 -10.04 5.54 7.97
CA ASP A 57 -11.50 5.63 8.01
C ASP A 57 -12.17 4.29 7.72
N LEU A 58 -11.61 3.46 6.82
CA LEU A 58 -12.09 2.10 6.56
C LEU A 58 -12.14 1.23 7.82
N PHE A 59 -11.23 1.41 8.78
CA PHE A 59 -11.21 0.62 10.01
C PHE A 59 -11.89 1.34 11.19
N THR A 60 -11.82 2.67 11.24
CA THR A 60 -12.28 3.45 12.39
C THR A 60 -13.74 3.90 12.30
N THR A 61 -14.31 4.01 11.10
CA THR A 61 -15.70 4.45 10.91
C THR A 61 -16.66 3.27 10.84
N GLU A 62 -17.94 3.52 11.16
CA GLU A 62 -18.99 2.50 11.02
C GLU A 62 -19.22 2.11 9.56
N GLU A 63 -19.22 3.09 8.65
CA GLU A 63 -19.34 2.84 7.21
C GLU A 63 -18.20 1.97 6.70
N GLY A 64 -16.96 2.29 7.08
CA GLY A 64 -15.77 1.50 6.76
C GLY A 64 -15.85 0.06 7.24
N ARG A 65 -16.19 -0.13 8.53
CA ARG A 65 -16.38 -1.48 9.10
C ARG A 65 -17.49 -2.25 8.40
N LYS A 66 -18.61 -1.60 8.06
CA LYS A 66 -19.71 -2.22 7.33
C LYS A 66 -19.28 -2.63 5.92
N HIS A 67 -18.45 -1.83 5.25
CA HIS A 67 -17.88 -2.19 3.95
C HIS A 67 -17.01 -3.44 4.04
N ILE A 68 -16.12 -3.49 5.04
CA ILE A 68 -15.27 -4.67 5.33
C ILE A 68 -16.15 -5.89 5.63
N GLN A 69 -17.17 -5.74 6.49
CA GLN A 69 -18.09 -6.83 6.84
C GLN A 69 -18.78 -7.41 5.60
N THR A 70 -19.33 -6.53 4.73
CA THR A 70 -19.98 -6.95 3.48
C THR A 70 -19.03 -7.75 2.59
N LYS A 71 -17.76 -7.35 2.50
CA LYS A 71 -16.74 -8.06 1.72
C LYS A 71 -16.41 -9.43 2.32
N ILE A 72 -16.31 -9.51 3.65
CA ILE A 72 -16.08 -10.78 4.37
C ILE A 72 -17.27 -11.73 4.17
N ASP A 73 -18.49 -11.25 4.37
CA ASP A 73 -19.71 -12.06 4.22
C ASP A 73 -19.84 -12.59 2.78
N GLY A 74 -19.51 -11.77 1.79
CA GLY A 74 -19.48 -12.20 0.38
C GLY A 74 -18.44 -13.28 0.11
N ALA A 75 -17.22 -13.13 0.65
CA ALA A 75 -16.17 -14.13 0.52
C ALA A 75 -16.53 -15.45 1.23
N ALA A 76 -17.14 -15.37 2.41
CA ALA A 76 -17.64 -16.53 3.14
C ALA A 76 -18.71 -17.27 2.32
N GLY A 77 -19.65 -16.55 1.70
CA GLY A 77 -20.65 -17.16 0.83
C GLY A 77 -20.05 -17.84 -0.41
N GLN A 78 -19.01 -17.27 -1.01
CA GLN A 78 -18.29 -17.90 -2.12
C GLN A 78 -17.56 -19.18 -1.68
N LEU A 79 -16.93 -19.16 -0.51
CA LEU A 79 -16.28 -20.33 0.07
C LEU A 79 -17.29 -21.45 0.37
N ASP A 80 -18.44 -21.11 0.97
CA ASP A 80 -19.52 -22.07 1.23
C ASP A 80 -20.05 -22.69 -0.06
N SER A 81 -20.20 -21.90 -1.12
CA SER A 81 -20.61 -22.42 -2.44
C SER A 81 -19.58 -23.40 -2.99
N ALA A 82 -18.29 -23.03 -2.97
CA ALA A 82 -17.22 -23.88 -3.47
C ALA A 82 -17.15 -25.22 -2.71
N ILE A 83 -17.35 -25.20 -1.38
CA ILE A 83 -17.40 -26.43 -0.57
C ILE A 83 -18.59 -27.31 -0.96
N LYS A 84 -19.79 -26.72 -1.11
CA LYS A 84 -20.99 -27.47 -1.54
C LYS A 84 -20.82 -28.08 -2.92
N ASP A 85 -20.23 -27.33 -3.85
CA ASP A 85 -19.96 -27.80 -5.20
C ASP A 85 -19.00 -28.99 -5.16
N PHE A 86 -17.90 -28.89 -4.39
CA PHE A 86 -16.95 -29.99 -4.19
C PHE A 86 -17.60 -31.24 -3.58
N ILE A 87 -18.42 -31.09 -2.54
CA ILE A 87 -19.15 -32.21 -1.92
C ILE A 87 -20.06 -32.86 -2.96
N SER A 88 -20.84 -32.07 -3.70
CA SER A 88 -21.76 -32.59 -4.71
C SER A 88 -21.04 -33.33 -5.85
N GLU A 89 -19.86 -32.85 -6.25
CA GLU A 89 -19.02 -33.50 -7.25
C GLU A 89 -18.46 -34.82 -6.72
N SER A 90 -17.99 -34.84 -5.47
CA SER A 90 -17.52 -36.06 -4.82
C SER A 90 -18.63 -37.12 -4.74
N GLU A 91 -19.86 -36.74 -4.36
CA GLU A 91 -21.01 -37.64 -4.29
C GLU A 91 -21.39 -38.21 -5.66
N LYS A 92 -21.30 -37.41 -6.73
CA LYS A 92 -21.48 -37.87 -8.11
C LYS A 92 -20.41 -38.90 -8.50
N VAL A 93 -19.15 -38.64 -8.18
CA VAL A 93 -18.06 -39.59 -8.48
C VAL A 93 -18.21 -40.90 -7.68
N PHE A 94 -18.56 -40.83 -6.41
CA PHE A 94 -18.78 -42.01 -5.57
C PHE A 94 -20.03 -42.82 -5.97
N SER A 95 -21.11 -42.15 -6.39
CA SER A 95 -22.32 -42.83 -6.86
C SER A 95 -22.13 -43.50 -8.23
N SER A 96 -21.40 -42.86 -9.16
CA SER A 96 -21.02 -43.47 -10.44
C SER A 96 -20.14 -44.70 -10.24
N LYS A 97 -19.15 -44.63 -9.36
CA LYS A 97 -18.23 -45.75 -9.07
C LYS A 97 -18.95 -46.96 -8.44
N LYS A 98 -19.96 -46.71 -7.59
CA LYS A 98 -20.81 -47.77 -6.99
C LYS A 98 -21.79 -48.39 -8.00
N GLY A 99 -22.13 -47.67 -9.07
CA GLY A 99 -22.92 -48.16 -10.20
C GLY A 99 -22.14 -49.12 -11.09
N GLU A 100 -20.88 -48.78 -11.41
CA GLU A 100 -19.98 -49.61 -12.22
C GLU A 100 -19.61 -50.93 -11.51
N GLU A 101 -19.27 -50.88 -10.21
CA GLU A 101 -18.91 -52.07 -9.43
C GLU A 101 -20.05 -53.10 -9.29
N LYS A 102 -21.31 -52.66 -9.41
CA LYS A 102 -22.49 -53.54 -9.42
C LYS A 102 -22.76 -54.18 -10.79
N GLN A 103 -22.35 -53.55 -11.89
CA GLN A 103 -22.50 -54.12 -13.23
C GLN A 103 -21.40 -55.16 -13.52
N GLU A 104 -20.17 -54.89 -13.09
CA GLU A 104 -19.03 -55.80 -13.26
C GLU A 104 -19.23 -57.12 -12.50
N LYS A 105 -19.74 -57.07 -11.26
CA LYS A 105 -20.09 -58.27 -10.47
C LYS A 105 -21.28 -59.08 -11.05
N LYS A 106 -22.12 -58.46 -11.89
CA LYS A 106 -23.20 -59.18 -12.59
C LYS A 106 -22.71 -59.88 -13.85
N GLN A 107 -21.71 -59.35 -14.55
CA GLN A 107 -21.13 -60.00 -15.73
C GLN A 107 -20.26 -61.21 -15.36
N ILE A 108 -19.49 -61.13 -14.26
CA ILE A 108 -18.60 -62.24 -13.81
C ILE A 108 -19.40 -63.46 -13.28
N LYS A 109 -20.68 -63.30 -12.91
CA LYS A 109 -21.51 -64.39 -12.39
C LYS A 109 -22.32 -65.13 -13.47
N VAL A 110 -22.10 -64.79 -14.73
CA VAL A 110 -22.72 -65.42 -15.91
C VAL A 110 -21.62 -66.12 -16.71
N GLU A 111 -21.03 -67.16 -16.13
CA GLU A 111 -20.29 -68.23 -16.84
C GLU A 111 -20.51 -69.55 -16.09
#